data_AF-B1WTL6-F1
#
_entry.id   AF-B1WTL6-F1
#
_cell.length_a   1.000
_cell.length_b   1.000
_cell.length_c   1.000
_cell.angle_alpha   90.00
_cell.angle_beta   90.00
_cell.angle_gamma   90.00
#
_symmetry.space_group_name_H-M   'P 1'
#
loop_
_entity.id
_entity.type
_entity.pdbx_description
1 polymer ?
#
loop_
_entity_poly.entity_id
_entity_poly.type
_entity_poly.pdbx_seq_one_letter_code
_entity_poly.pdbx_strand_id
1 'polypeptide(L)'
;MARYTSSFVANATVEQVPTLLTEVLESCDFGIVYQATDYLMAKETPGKVPFSKIVSIEILIESTVAKKNEVPVTFVVKNDELPLNPNNHCQQRFQQLQTALKQSQQWRSITAVPS
;
A
#
# COMPACT_ATOMS: atom_id res chain seq x y z
N MET A 1 10.94 4.35 13.78
CA MET A 1 10.04 4.32 12.63
C MET A 1 9.96 2.91 12.10
N ALA A 2 8.82 2.24 12.28
CA ALA A 2 8.55 0.96 11.63
C ALA A 2 8.23 1.22 10.16
N ARG A 3 8.79 0.41 9.26
CA ARG A 3 8.61 0.52 7.81
C ARG A 3 8.51 -0.87 7.21
N TYR A 4 7.49 -1.08 6.41
CA TYR A 4 7.24 -2.32 5.67
C TYR A 4 7.04 -2.00 4.19
N THR A 5 7.58 -2.83 3.32
CA THR A 5 7.50 -2.63 1.87
C THR A 5 7.08 -3.91 1.18
N SER A 6 6.21 -3.78 0.18
CA SER A 6 5.76 -4.88 -0.67
C SER A 6 5.55 -4.39 -2.09
N SER A 7 5.70 -5.29 -3.06
CA SER A 7 5.47 -5.00 -4.46
C SER A 7 4.43 -5.96 -5.04
N PHE A 8 3.53 -5.42 -5.84
CA PHE A 8 2.46 -6.15 -6.52
C PHE A 8 2.40 -5.74 -7.99
N VAL A 9 1.85 -6.61 -8.84
CA VAL A 9 1.36 -6.26 -10.18
C VAL A 9 -0.14 -6.09 -10.08
N ALA A 10 -0.65 -4.95 -10.54
CA ALA A 10 -2.05 -4.77 -10.85
C ALA A 10 -2.35 -5.29 -12.26
N ASN A 11 -3.34 -6.17 -12.38
CA ASN A 11 -3.87 -6.70 -13.65
C ASN A 11 -4.85 -5.70 -14.28
N ALA A 12 -4.38 -4.48 -14.54
CA ALA A 12 -5.18 -3.36 -15.03
C ALA A 12 -4.33 -2.43 -15.91
N THR A 13 -4.98 -1.49 -16.59
CA THR A 13 -4.28 -0.39 -17.29
C THR A 13 -3.80 0.66 -16.29
N VAL A 14 -2.79 1.46 -16.65
CA VAL A 14 -2.22 2.50 -15.77
C VAL A 14 -3.30 3.48 -15.30
N GLU A 15 -4.27 3.79 -16.17
CA GLU A 15 -5.38 4.69 -15.89
C GLU A 15 -6.38 4.13 -14.86
N GLN A 16 -6.48 2.81 -14.76
CA GLN A 16 -7.38 2.12 -13.83
C GLN A 16 -6.76 1.91 -12.44
N VAL A 17 -5.43 1.85 -12.35
CA VAL A 17 -4.72 1.55 -11.10
C VAL A 17 -5.08 2.52 -9.95
N PRO A 18 -5.14 3.84 -10.15
CA PRO A 18 -5.53 4.75 -9.07
C PRO A 18 -6.90 4.45 -8.47
N THR A 19 -7.88 4.08 -9.30
CA THR A 19 -9.21 3.69 -8.83
C THR A 19 -9.16 2.41 -8.00
N LEU A 20 -8.46 1.38 -8.49
CA LEU A 20 -8.30 0.11 -7.75
C LEU A 20 -7.58 0.30 -6.41
N LEU A 21 -6.58 1.19 -6.38
CA LEU A 21 -5.88 1.54 -5.15
C LEU A 21 -6.80 2.22 -4.16
N THR A 22 -7.62 3.17 -4.62
CA THR A 22 -8.58 3.89 -3.79
C THR A 22 -9.54 2.92 -3.10
N GLU A 23 -10.14 2.01 -3.86
CA GLU A 23 -11.08 1.01 -3.33
C GLU A 23 -10.43 0.11 -2.25
N VAL A 24 -9.21 -0.37 -2.50
CA VAL A 24 -8.49 -1.20 -1.52
C VAL A 24 -8.15 -0.41 -0.25
N LEU A 25 -7.69 0.83 -0.40
CA LEU A 25 -7.31 1.68 0.74
C LEU A 25 -8.51 2.04 1.61
N GLU A 26 -9.63 2.41 0.99
CA GLU A 26 -10.88 2.70 1.69
C GLU A 26 -11.41 1.48 2.44
N SER A 27 -11.37 0.29 1.81
CA SER A 27 -11.75 -0.97 2.47
C SER A 27 -10.86 -1.31 3.69
N CYS A 28 -9.66 -0.72 3.75
CA CYS A 28 -8.72 -0.88 4.84
C CYS A 28 -8.74 0.29 5.84
N ASP A 29 -9.73 1.20 5.83
CA ASP A 29 -9.80 2.41 6.69
C ASP A 29 -8.66 3.44 6.46
N PHE A 30 -8.11 3.51 5.24
CA PHE A 30 -7.15 4.54 4.84
C PHE A 30 -7.82 5.59 3.96
N GLY A 31 -7.62 6.86 4.32
CA GLY A 31 -8.04 8.00 3.52
C GLY A 31 -6.90 8.49 2.63
N ILE A 32 -7.20 8.85 1.38
CA ILE A 32 -6.23 9.45 0.47
C ILE A 32 -5.91 10.87 0.93
N VAL A 33 -4.62 11.19 1.04
CA VAL A 33 -4.12 12.52 1.44
C VAL A 33 -3.52 13.25 0.23
N TYR A 34 -2.95 12.51 -0.71
CA TYR A 34 -2.36 13.07 -1.92
C TYR A 34 -2.39 12.05 -3.06
N GLN A 35 -2.60 12.53 -4.28
CA GLN A 35 -2.60 11.71 -5.49
C GLN A 35 -1.95 12.48 -6.64
N ALA A 36 -1.01 11.82 -7.30
CA ALA A 36 -0.37 12.22 -8.54
C ALA A 36 -0.44 11.07 -9.56
N THR A 37 0.11 11.26 -10.75
CA THR A 37 0.03 10.28 -11.85
C THR A 37 0.68 8.93 -11.50
N ASP A 38 1.82 8.97 -10.84
CA ASP A 38 2.67 7.82 -10.52
C ASP A 38 2.82 7.58 -9.00
N TYR A 39 2.06 8.33 -8.19
CA TYR A 39 2.21 8.31 -6.74
C TYR A 39 0.89 8.55 -6.02
N LEU A 40 0.65 7.79 -4.95
CA LEU A 40 -0.49 7.99 -4.06
C LEU A 40 -0.03 7.91 -2.60
N MET A 41 -0.51 8.84 -1.78
CA MET A 41 -0.30 8.81 -0.34
C MET A 41 -1.64 8.69 0.37
N ALA A 42 -1.73 7.72 1.27
CA ALA A 42 -2.88 7.51 2.11
C ALA A 42 -2.47 7.45 3.58
N LYS A 43 -3.40 7.77 4.47
CA LYS A 43 -3.18 7.79 5.91
C LYS A 43 -4.36 7.15 6.61
N GLU A 44 -4.04 6.40 7.65
CA GLU A 44 -5.06 5.80 8.51
C GLU A 44 -5.91 6.90 9.14
N THR A 45 -7.22 6.67 9.18
CA THR A 45 -8.18 7.65 9.72
C THR A 45 -7.86 7.97 11.18
N PRO A 46 -7.60 9.24 11.53
CA PRO A 46 -7.34 9.65 12.91
C PRO A 46 -8.53 9.37 13.84
N GLY A 47 -8.26 9.18 15.13
CA GLY A 47 -9.29 9.00 16.17
C GLY A 47 -9.52 7.56 16.64
N LYS A 48 -8.99 6.55 15.92
CA LYS A 48 -8.99 5.15 16.36
C LYS A 48 -7.71 4.73 17.11
N VAL A 49 -6.60 5.46 16.91
CA VAL A 49 -5.28 5.17 17.52
C VAL A 49 -4.56 6.45 17.93
N PRO A 50 -3.58 6.37 18.86
CA PRO A 50 -2.71 7.51 19.19
C PRO A 50 -1.98 8.04 17.95
N PHE A 51 -1.69 9.35 17.92
CA PHE A 51 -1.05 9.99 16.76
C PHE A 51 0.26 9.33 16.32
N SER A 52 1.10 8.90 17.27
CA SER A 52 2.37 8.20 16.98
C SER A 52 2.20 6.83 16.33
N LYS A 53 1.00 6.26 16.37
CA LYS A 53 0.68 4.97 15.74
C LYS A 53 0.08 5.11 14.36
N ILE A 54 -0.39 6.30 13.98
CA ILE A 54 -1.10 6.50 12.71
C ILE A 54 -0.22 6.07 11.55
N VAL A 55 -0.73 5.10 10.80
CA VAL A 55 -0.01 4.53 9.66
C VAL A 55 -0.20 5.42 8.43
N SER A 56 0.91 5.69 7.73
CA SER A 56 0.92 6.30 6.41
C SER A 56 1.37 5.28 5.38
N ILE A 57 0.72 5.27 4.22
CA ILE A 57 1.04 4.43 3.08
C ILE A 57 1.46 5.35 1.94
N GLU A 58 2.63 5.08 1.38
CA GLU A 58 3.09 5.66 0.13
C GLU A 58 3.06 4.59 -0.94
N ILE A 59 2.54 4.92 -2.11
CA ILE A 59 2.32 3.98 -3.20
C ILE A 59 2.97 4.55 -4.44
N LEU A 60 3.85 3.78 -5.06
CA LEU A 60 4.53 4.13 -6.29
C LEU A 60 3.97 3.28 -7.42
N ILE A 61 3.53 3.92 -8.50
CA ILE A 61 2.95 3.29 -9.69
C ILE A 61 3.97 3.38 -10.82
N GLU A 62 4.54 2.24 -11.20
CA GLU A 62 5.65 2.14 -12.14
C GLU A 62 5.15 2.17 -13.60
N SER A 63 4.67 3.34 -14.04
CA SER A 63 4.07 3.52 -15.38
C SER A 63 5.08 3.32 -16.52
N THR A 64 6.36 3.62 -16.33
CA THR A 64 7.40 3.54 -17.37
C THR A 64 7.78 2.11 -17.75
N VAL A 65 7.54 1.14 -16.87
CA VAL A 65 7.80 -0.29 -17.09
C VAL A 65 6.51 -1.12 -17.15
N ALA A 66 5.35 -0.46 -17.10
CA ALA A 66 4.05 -1.11 -17.20
C ALA A 66 3.88 -1.76 -18.59
N LYS A 67 3.32 -2.97 -18.59
CA LYS A 67 2.78 -3.58 -19.81
C LYS A 67 1.29 -3.28 -19.89
N LYS A 68 0.69 -3.53 -21.06
CA LYS A 68 -0.70 -3.19 -21.39
C LYS A 68 -1.72 -3.38 -20.25
N ASN A 69 -1.64 -4.50 -19.52
CA ASN A 69 -2.52 -4.81 -18.38
C ASN A 69 -1.73 -5.31 -17.16
N GLU A 70 -0.44 -4.99 -17.04
CA GLU A 70 0.38 -5.37 -15.89
C GLU A 70 1.14 -4.13 -15.42
N VAL A 71 0.67 -3.52 -14.35
CA VAL A 71 1.27 -2.32 -13.78
C VAL A 71 1.93 -2.68 -12.45
N PRO A 72 3.26 -2.60 -12.34
CA PRO A 72 3.94 -2.79 -11.06
C PRO A 72 3.62 -1.63 -10.11
N VAL A 73 3.36 -1.98 -8.86
CA VAL A 73 3.03 -1.05 -7.79
C VAL A 73 3.80 -1.43 -6.53
N THR A 74 4.45 -0.45 -5.92
CA THR A 74 5.17 -0.63 -4.65
C THR A 74 4.45 0.11 -3.54
N PHE A 75 4.22 -0.59 -2.43
CA PHE A 75 3.61 -0.05 -1.22
C PHE A 75 4.69 0.11 -0.15
N VAL A 76 4.75 1.30 0.46
CA VAL A 76 5.61 1.61 1.61
C VAL A 76 4.70 2.02 2.76
N VAL A 77 4.60 1.16 3.77
CA VAL A 77 3.77 1.36 4.96
C VAL A 77 4.68 1.77 6.11
N LYS A 78 4.42 2.91 6.73
CA LYS A 78 5.26 3.49 7.79
C LYS A 78 4.46 4.15 8.89
N ASN A 79 5.01 4.17 10.09
CA ASN A 79 4.52 5.01 11.19
C ASN A 79 5.68 5.40 12.13
N ASP A 80 5.40 6.28 13.09
CA ASP A 80 6.41 6.81 14.00
C ASP A 80 6.75 5.86 15.17
N GLU A 81 6.17 4.64 15.21
CA GLU A 81 6.53 3.65 16.23
C GLU A 81 8.00 3.20 16.09
N LEU A 82 8.61 2.81 17.21
CA LEU A 82 9.93 2.20 17.22
C LEU A 82 9.84 0.73 16.78
N PRO A 83 10.74 0.25 15.91
CA PRO A 83 10.69 -1.10 15.34
C PRO A 83 10.99 -2.23 16.36
N LEU A 84 11.23 -1.90 17.63
CA LEU A 84 11.65 -2.83 18.68
C LEU A 84 10.54 -3.78 19.17
N ASN A 85 9.34 -3.72 18.60
CA ASN A 85 8.23 -4.60 18.94
C ASN A 85 7.72 -5.37 17.70
N PRO A 86 7.87 -6.71 17.66
CA PRO A 86 7.44 -7.55 16.53
C PRO A 86 5.91 -7.74 16.42
N ASN A 87 5.12 -7.03 17.24
CA ASN A 87 3.68 -6.91 17.10
C ASN A 87 3.27 -5.43 17.21
N ASN A 88 3.83 -4.58 16.35
CA ASN A 88 3.49 -3.16 16.29
C ASN A 88 2.29 -2.91 15.36
N HIS A 89 1.60 -1.78 15.56
CA HIS A 89 0.38 -1.44 14.83
C HIS A 89 0.63 -1.32 13.33
N CYS A 90 1.81 -0.79 12.94
CA CYS A 90 2.21 -0.70 11.53
C CYS A 90 2.24 -2.06 10.84
N GLN A 91 2.75 -3.09 11.51
CA GLN A 91 2.79 -4.45 10.99
C GLN A 91 1.39 -5.05 10.82
N GLN A 92 0.50 -4.85 11.80
CA GLN A 92 -0.87 -5.36 11.74
C GLN A 92 -1.62 -4.74 10.54
N ARG A 93 -1.47 -3.43 10.35
CA ARG A 93 -2.08 -2.71 9.23
C ARG A 93 -1.47 -3.10 7.89
N PHE A 94 -0.16 -3.33 7.84
CA PHE A 94 0.51 -3.88 6.66
C PHE A 94 0.00 -5.29 6.30
N GLN A 95 -0.22 -6.17 7.28
CA GLN A 95 -0.78 -7.50 7.06
C GLN A 95 -2.24 -7.45 6.58
N GLN A 96 -3.04 -6.53 7.13
CA GLN A 96 -4.41 -6.30 6.68
C GLN A 96 -4.43 -5.86 5.20
N LEU A 97 -3.61 -4.86 4.84
CA LEU A 97 -3.47 -4.40 3.46
C LEU A 97 -3.06 -5.54 2.51
N GLN A 98 -2.04 -6.31 2.89
CA GLN A 98 -1.62 -7.46 2.09
C GLN A 98 -2.72 -8.51 1.91
N THR A 99 -3.52 -8.75 2.94
CA THR A 99 -4.65 -9.69 2.87
C THR A 99 -5.72 -9.17 1.91
N ALA A 100 -6.08 -7.89 1.99
CA ALA A 100 -7.05 -7.27 1.09
C ALA A 100 -6.59 -7.33 -0.38
N LEU A 101 -5.32 -7.02 -0.64
CA LEU A 101 -4.73 -7.14 -1.98
C LEU A 101 -4.77 -8.58 -2.48
N LYS A 102 -4.36 -9.57 -1.67
CA LYS A 102 -4.34 -11.00 -2.07
C LYS A 102 -5.73 -11.60 -2.27
N GLN A 103 -6.77 -11.03 -1.67
CA GLN A 103 -8.16 -11.47 -1.86
C GLN A 103 -8.75 -10.96 -3.19
N SER A 104 -8.18 -9.91 -3.77
CA SER A 104 -8.60 -9.40 -5.08
C SER A 104 -7.84 -10.10 -6.21
N GLN A 105 -8.59 -10.58 -7.21
CA GLN A 105 -8.02 -11.19 -8.43
C GLN A 105 -7.23 -10.19 -9.30
N GLN A 106 -7.34 -8.90 -9.01
CA GLN A 106 -6.66 -7.85 -9.73
C GLN A 106 -5.20 -7.68 -9.29
N TRP A 107 -4.78 -8.26 -8.16
CA TRP A 107 -3.44 -8.05 -7.61
C TRP A 107 -2.66 -9.35 -7.52
N ARG A 108 -1.41 -9.32 -7.97
CA ARG A 108 -0.48 -10.44 -7.88
C ARG A 108 0.78 -10.00 -7.15
N SER A 109 1.12 -10.65 -6.04
CA SER A 109 2.35 -10.36 -5.30
C SER A 109 3.57 -10.61 -6.18
N ILE A 110 4.48 -9.63 -6.22
CA ILE A 110 5.80 -9.79 -6.82
C ILE A 110 6.74 -10.14 -5.67
N THR A 111 6.83 -11.41 -5.34
CA THR A 111 7.95 -11.88 -4.52
C THR A 111 9.19 -11.92 -5.41
N ALA A 112 9.73 -10.76 -5.77
CA ALA A 112 11.04 -10.68 -6.40
C ALA A 112 12.07 -10.66 -5.28
N VAL A 113 12.48 -11.86 -4.84
CA VAL A 113 13.84 -12.02 -4.32
C VAL A 113 14.63 -12.75 -5.40
N PRO A 114 15.49 -12.02 -6.13
CA PRO A 114 16.74 -12.60 -6.55
C PRO A 114 17.90 -11.64 -6.27
N SER A 115 18.70 -11.99 -5.28
CA SER A 115 20.16 -11.91 -5.28
C SER A 115 20.66 -12.89 -4.25
#